data_AF-A0A6B3I3S0-F1
#
_entry.id   AF-A0A6B3I3S0-F1
#
_cell.length_a   1.000
_cell.length_b   1.000
_cell.length_c   1.000
_cell.angle_alpha   90.00
_cell.angle_beta   90.00
_cell.angle_gamma   90.00
#
_symmetry.space_group_name_H-M   'P 1'
#
loop_
_entity.id
_entity.type
_entity.pdbx_description
1 polymer ?
#
loop_
_entity_poly.entity_id
_entity_poly.type
_entity_poly.pdbx_seq_one_letter_code
_entity_poly.pdbx_strand_id
1 'polypeptide(L)'
;LKGRSNYLCLHRLHEGVPQDEEDGLFDQFEAAAPSSKLGQDLLRMRDWSSETETGDRDDLTPGVSDRAWAQISVSSRECLGATKCAYGAECFAEAARERAKLADVVVTNHALLAIDAIEGAPVLPSHEVLIVDEAHELVSRVTGVATGELTPAQVNRAVRRSAKLVNEKAADALQTAAEGFERVMELALPGRLEEVPEDLGYALMALRDAARTVISAIGATRDKSVEDENAVRKQALASVESIHCVAERITQG
;
A
#
# COMPACT_ATOMS: atom_id res chain seq x y z
N LEU A 1 -3.80 -19.15 2.24
CA LEU A 1 -4.29 -17.74 2.28
C LEU A 1 -3.10 -16.78 2.30
N LYS A 2 -3.09 -15.76 1.44
CA LYS A 2 -2.01 -14.75 1.32
C LYS A 2 -2.53 -13.33 1.51
N GLY A 3 -1.63 -12.34 1.54
CA GLY A 3 -1.99 -10.92 1.60
C GLY A 3 -2.53 -10.41 0.26
N ARG A 4 -3.32 -9.32 0.27
CA ARG A 4 -3.98 -8.78 -0.95
C ARG A 4 -3.01 -8.48 -2.10
N SER A 5 -1.79 -8.07 -1.79
CA SER A 5 -0.74 -7.81 -2.79
C SER A 5 -0.26 -9.06 -3.53
N ASN A 6 -0.69 -10.27 -3.13
CA ASN A 6 -0.40 -11.53 -3.84
C ASN A 6 -1.54 -11.94 -4.78
N TYR A 7 -2.62 -11.17 -4.83
CA TYR A 7 -3.75 -11.41 -5.71
C TYR A 7 -3.87 -10.28 -6.72
N LEU A 8 -4.28 -10.65 -7.93
CA LEU A 8 -4.68 -9.71 -8.97
C LEU A 8 -5.84 -8.84 -8.47
N CYS A 9 -5.75 -7.53 -8.70
CA CYS A 9 -6.82 -6.58 -8.40
C CYS A 9 -7.50 -6.17 -9.71
N LEU A 10 -8.69 -6.71 -9.98
CA LEU A 10 -9.46 -6.39 -11.18
C LEU A 10 -9.70 -4.89 -11.32
N HIS A 11 -10.02 -4.19 -10.23
CA HIS A 11 -10.17 -2.75 -10.26
C HIS A 11 -8.88 -2.03 -10.70
N ARG A 12 -7.71 -2.42 -10.17
CA ARG A 12 -6.43 -1.81 -10.57
C ARG A 12 -6.03 -2.19 -12.00
N LEU A 13 -6.42 -3.37 -12.47
CA LEU A 13 -6.20 -3.80 -13.84
C LEU A 13 -7.02 -2.96 -14.84
N HIS A 14 -8.28 -2.65 -14.51
CA HIS A 14 -9.18 -1.91 -15.39
C HIS A 14 -9.01 -0.39 -15.31
N GLU A 15 -8.91 0.17 -14.11
CA GLU A 15 -8.74 1.63 -13.90
C GLU A 15 -7.28 2.08 -14.01
N GLY A 16 -6.35 1.14 -14.06
CA GLY A 16 -4.92 1.41 -14.04
C GLY A 16 -4.42 1.94 -12.68
N VAL A 17 -3.22 2.51 -12.70
CA VAL A 17 -2.65 3.20 -11.54
C VAL A 17 -3.16 4.64 -11.55
N PRO A 18 -3.72 5.16 -10.43
CA PRO A 18 -4.05 6.58 -10.31
C PRO A 18 -2.86 7.44 -10.75
N GLN A 19 -3.09 8.32 -11.71
CA GLN A 19 -2.01 8.99 -12.42
C GLN A 19 -1.40 10.15 -11.62
N ASP A 20 -0.09 10.04 -11.38
CA ASP A 20 0.78 11.19 -11.16
C ASP A 20 1.18 11.72 -12.55
N GLU A 21 0.42 12.67 -13.10
CA GLU A 21 0.71 13.32 -14.40
C GLU A 21 1.95 14.22 -14.31
N GLU A 22 3.14 13.63 -14.34
CA GLU A 22 4.35 14.22 -14.94
C GLU A 22 5.05 13.27 -15.91
N ASP A 23 4.66 12.00 -15.96
CA ASP A 23 4.85 11.13 -17.11
C ASP A 23 3.46 10.75 -17.62
N GLY A 24 3.05 11.34 -18.74
CA GLY A 24 1.83 10.98 -19.44
C GLY A 24 1.86 9.49 -19.80
N LEU A 25 1.24 8.68 -18.95
CA LEU A 25 1.15 7.23 -19.07
C LEU A 25 -0.30 6.77 -18.97
N PHE A 26 -1.22 7.58 -19.52
CA PHE A 26 -2.59 7.17 -19.88
C PHE A 26 -2.62 5.93 -20.78
N ASP A 27 -1.46 5.49 -21.24
CA ASP A 27 -1.26 4.30 -22.03
C ASP A 27 -0.28 3.35 -21.35
N GLN A 28 -0.36 2.96 -20.07
CA GLN A 28 0.63 1.97 -19.59
C GLN A 28 0.53 0.59 -20.31
N PHE A 29 -0.59 0.33 -21.01
CA PHE A 29 -0.75 -0.75 -21.99
C PHE A 29 -0.36 -0.37 -23.44
N GLU A 30 -0.38 0.92 -23.82
CA GLU A 30 -0.10 1.42 -25.19
C GLU A 30 1.27 2.17 -25.33
N ALA A 31 1.83 2.67 -24.23
CA ALA A 31 2.99 3.55 -24.03
C ALA A 31 4.08 2.95 -23.13
N ALA A 32 3.81 1.85 -22.41
CA ALA A 32 4.86 0.85 -22.37
C ALA A 32 5.00 0.42 -23.82
N ALA A 33 6.08 0.81 -24.50
CA ALA A 33 6.33 0.34 -25.85
C ALA A 33 6.01 -1.16 -25.86
N PRO A 34 5.12 -1.68 -26.73
CA PRO A 34 4.74 -3.09 -26.71
C PRO A 34 5.96 -4.04 -26.80
N SER A 35 7.10 -3.49 -27.19
CA SER A 35 8.43 -4.12 -27.20
C SER A 35 9.18 -4.14 -25.86
N SER A 36 8.80 -3.31 -24.88
CA SER A 36 9.40 -3.27 -23.55
C SER A 36 8.97 -4.48 -22.73
N LYS A 37 9.88 -5.00 -21.89
CA LYS A 37 9.61 -6.16 -21.04
C LYS A 37 8.42 -5.93 -20.11
N LEU A 38 8.29 -4.72 -19.57
CA LEU A 38 7.18 -4.35 -18.68
C LEU A 38 5.83 -4.35 -19.42
N GLY A 39 5.76 -3.77 -20.62
CA GLY A 39 4.53 -3.76 -21.43
C GLY A 39 4.10 -5.17 -21.83
N GLN A 40 5.06 -6.03 -22.20
CA GLN A 40 4.79 -7.45 -22.50
C GLN A 40 4.26 -8.21 -21.28
N ASP A 41 4.85 -7.99 -20.11
CA ASP A 41 4.39 -8.62 -18.87
C ASP A 41 2.98 -8.12 -18.49
N LEU A 42 2.69 -6.84 -18.67
CA LEU A 42 1.35 -6.27 -18.45
C LEU A 42 0.31 -6.89 -19.38
N LEU A 43 0.56 -6.91 -20.68
CA LEU A 43 -0.34 -7.52 -21.68
C LEU A 43 -0.67 -8.96 -21.33
N ARG A 44 0.37 -9.74 -21.00
CA ARG A 44 0.23 -11.14 -20.59
C ARG A 44 -0.58 -11.30 -19.31
N MET A 45 -0.40 -10.41 -18.33
CA MET A 45 -1.18 -10.46 -17.09
C MET A 45 -2.65 -10.08 -17.29
N ARG A 46 -2.96 -9.18 -18.23
CA ARG A 46 -4.35 -8.91 -18.62
C ARG A 46 -4.97 -10.12 -19.30
N ASP A 47 -4.27 -10.75 -20.22
CA ASP A 47 -4.82 -11.94 -20.89
C ASP A 47 -5.03 -13.07 -19.86
N TRP A 48 -4.06 -13.30 -18.97
CA TRP A 48 -4.18 -14.25 -17.85
C TRP A 48 -5.31 -13.91 -16.87
N SER A 49 -5.66 -12.63 -16.68
CA SER A 49 -6.77 -12.23 -15.79
C SER A 49 -8.12 -12.83 -16.18
N SER A 50 -8.30 -13.13 -17.46
CA SER A 50 -9.55 -13.71 -17.99
C SER A 50 -9.56 -15.24 -17.90
N GLU A 51 -8.40 -15.86 -17.62
CA GLU A 51 -8.22 -17.32 -17.57
C GLU A 51 -8.03 -17.83 -16.13
N THR A 52 -7.53 -16.98 -15.23
CA THR A 52 -7.21 -17.37 -13.85
C THR A 52 -8.45 -17.55 -12.99
N GLU A 53 -8.53 -18.68 -12.28
CA GLU A 53 -9.62 -18.96 -11.33
C GLU A 53 -9.34 -18.39 -9.93
N THR A 54 -8.06 -18.19 -9.59
CA THR A 54 -7.62 -17.82 -8.23
C THR A 54 -7.12 -16.39 -8.16
N GLY A 55 -6.64 -15.83 -9.29
CA GLY A 55 -5.92 -14.57 -9.35
C GLY A 55 -4.64 -14.55 -8.51
N ASP A 56 -4.13 -15.71 -8.06
CA ASP A 56 -2.92 -15.80 -7.23
C ASP A 56 -1.67 -15.58 -8.11
N ARG A 57 -0.77 -14.71 -7.67
CA ARG A 57 0.50 -14.41 -8.36
C ARG A 57 1.28 -15.67 -8.72
N ASP A 58 1.29 -16.66 -7.84
CA ASP A 58 2.12 -17.86 -8.01
C ASP A 58 1.58 -18.78 -9.12
N ASP A 59 0.31 -18.61 -9.53
CA ASP A 59 -0.29 -19.36 -10.63
C ASP A 59 0.08 -18.76 -12.01
N LEU A 60 0.65 -17.55 -12.04
CA LEU A 60 1.10 -16.90 -13.27
C LEU A 60 2.45 -17.50 -13.73
N THR A 61 2.41 -18.32 -14.77
CA THR A 61 3.61 -18.94 -15.36
C THR A 61 3.83 -18.50 -16.81
N PRO A 62 5.04 -18.05 -17.20
CA PRO A 62 6.17 -17.72 -16.33
C PRO A 62 5.87 -16.54 -15.38
N GLY A 63 6.53 -16.47 -14.23
CA GLY A 63 6.35 -15.34 -13.30
C GLY A 63 6.71 -13.98 -13.90
N VAL A 64 6.36 -12.90 -13.18
CA VAL A 64 6.75 -11.52 -13.51
C VAL A 64 7.55 -10.88 -12.39
N SER A 65 8.27 -9.81 -12.73
CA SER A 65 8.96 -8.97 -11.74
C SER A 65 7.99 -8.31 -10.75
N ASP A 66 8.46 -8.00 -9.55
CA ASP A 66 7.67 -7.28 -8.53
C ASP A 66 7.16 -5.93 -9.04
N ARG A 67 7.97 -5.23 -9.85
CA ARG A 67 7.60 -3.95 -10.46
C ARG A 67 6.40 -4.10 -11.40
N ALA A 68 6.36 -5.16 -12.20
CA ALA A 68 5.25 -5.45 -13.09
C ALA A 68 4.00 -5.86 -12.29
N TRP A 69 4.15 -6.76 -11.32
CA TRP A 69 3.03 -7.20 -10.48
C TRP A 69 2.41 -6.06 -9.66
N ALA A 70 3.22 -5.12 -9.18
CA ALA A 70 2.75 -3.94 -8.46
C ALA A 70 1.84 -3.02 -9.30
N GLN A 71 1.84 -3.15 -10.64
CA GLN A 71 0.93 -2.40 -11.49
C GLN A 71 -0.52 -2.89 -11.42
N ILE A 72 -0.74 -4.18 -11.10
CA ILE A 72 -2.07 -4.82 -11.17
C ILE A 72 -2.54 -5.40 -9.84
N SER A 73 -1.77 -5.23 -8.76
CA SER A 73 -2.12 -5.67 -7.41
C SER A 73 -2.19 -4.48 -6.46
N VAL A 74 -2.91 -4.60 -5.33
CA VAL A 74 -2.99 -3.54 -4.32
C VAL A 74 -2.60 -4.05 -2.94
N SER A 75 -2.00 -3.18 -2.13
CA SER A 75 -1.83 -3.46 -0.71
C SER A 75 -3.17 -3.42 0.04
N SER A 76 -3.22 -3.95 1.26
CA SER A 76 -4.41 -3.86 2.11
C SER A 76 -4.82 -2.43 2.44
N ARG A 77 -3.84 -1.52 2.57
CA ARG A 77 -4.06 -0.10 2.85
C ARG A 77 -4.64 0.64 1.64
N GLU A 78 -4.21 0.28 0.43
CA GLU A 78 -4.69 0.89 -0.82
C GLU A 78 -6.01 0.30 -1.34
N CYS A 79 -6.40 -0.89 -0.87
CA CYS A 79 -7.61 -1.56 -1.33
C CYS A 79 -8.89 -0.81 -0.90
N LEU A 80 -9.86 -0.65 -1.80
CA LEU A 80 -11.14 0.01 -1.52
C LEU A 80 -12.01 -0.77 -0.54
N GLY A 81 -11.82 -2.09 -0.48
CA GLY A 81 -12.67 -3.02 0.24
C GLY A 81 -13.85 -3.48 -0.63
N ALA A 82 -14.27 -4.73 -0.44
CA ALA A 82 -15.26 -5.40 -1.28
C ALA A 82 -16.58 -4.62 -1.41
N THR A 83 -17.02 -3.95 -0.34
CA THR A 83 -18.29 -3.21 -0.33
C THR A 83 -18.28 -1.92 -1.13
N LYS A 84 -17.10 -1.36 -1.43
CA LYS A 84 -16.93 -0.08 -2.14
C LYS A 84 -16.27 -0.25 -3.52
N CYS A 85 -15.82 -1.46 -3.84
CA CYS A 85 -15.14 -1.74 -5.08
C CYS A 85 -16.16 -2.27 -6.09
N ALA A 86 -16.18 -1.71 -7.30
CA ALA A 86 -17.05 -2.20 -8.39
C ALA A 86 -16.83 -3.70 -8.68
N TYR A 87 -15.59 -4.18 -8.50
CA TYR A 87 -15.21 -5.58 -8.68
C TYR A 87 -15.22 -6.40 -7.38
N GLY A 88 -15.90 -5.92 -6.33
CA GLY A 88 -15.90 -6.55 -5.01
C GLY A 88 -16.45 -7.97 -5.00
N ALA A 89 -17.46 -8.25 -5.83
CA ALA A 89 -18.08 -9.57 -5.97
C ALA A 89 -17.15 -10.61 -6.64
N GLU A 90 -16.30 -10.15 -7.54
CA GLU A 90 -15.34 -10.98 -8.31
C GLU A 90 -13.91 -10.87 -7.75
N CYS A 91 -13.76 -10.33 -6.53
CA CYS A 91 -12.45 -10.07 -5.96
C CYS A 91 -11.75 -11.38 -5.55
N PHE A 92 -10.67 -11.72 -6.26
CA PHE A 92 -9.83 -12.89 -5.97
C PHE A 92 -9.35 -12.97 -4.51
N ALA A 93 -8.99 -11.83 -3.91
CA ALA A 93 -8.57 -11.80 -2.51
C ALA A 93 -9.72 -12.09 -1.54
N GLU A 94 -10.95 -11.67 -1.84
CA GLU A 94 -12.14 -12.04 -1.04
C GLU A 94 -12.50 -13.51 -1.25
N ALA A 95 -12.50 -13.98 -2.49
CA ALA A 95 -12.75 -15.39 -2.80
C ALA A 95 -11.76 -16.31 -2.07
N ALA A 96 -10.47 -15.94 -2.02
CA ALA A 96 -9.47 -16.67 -1.26
C ALA A 96 -9.75 -16.66 0.26
N ARG A 97 -10.27 -15.56 0.82
CA ARG A 97 -10.67 -15.46 2.23
C ARG A 97 -11.91 -16.32 2.53
N GLU A 98 -12.93 -16.28 1.68
CA GLU A 98 -14.13 -17.11 1.84
C GLU A 98 -13.80 -18.59 1.74
N ARG A 99 -12.95 -19.00 0.78
CA ARG A 99 -12.44 -20.38 0.72
C ARG A 99 -11.69 -20.76 1.99
N ALA A 100 -10.87 -19.87 2.55
CA ALA A 100 -10.14 -20.13 3.77
C ALA A 100 -11.06 -20.33 5.00
N LYS A 101 -12.21 -19.62 5.07
CA LYS A 101 -13.19 -19.80 6.16
C LYS A 101 -13.84 -21.18 6.17
N LEU A 102 -13.94 -21.83 5.01
CA LEU A 102 -14.54 -23.16 4.85
C LEU A 102 -13.51 -24.29 4.88
N ALA A 103 -12.21 -23.96 4.95
CA ALA A 103 -11.15 -24.95 4.90
C ALA A 103 -10.85 -25.51 6.29
N ASP A 104 -10.63 -26.83 6.36
CA ASP A 104 -10.19 -27.49 7.60
C ASP A 104 -8.74 -27.09 7.98
N VAL A 105 -7.92 -26.79 6.98
CA VAL A 105 -6.51 -26.41 7.14
C VAL A 105 -6.21 -25.19 6.27
N VAL A 106 -5.71 -24.13 6.90
CA VAL A 106 -5.25 -22.91 6.21
C VAL A 106 -3.75 -22.77 6.37
N VAL A 107 -3.02 -22.85 5.25
CA VAL A 107 -1.60 -22.50 5.19
C VAL A 107 -1.48 -21.01 4.85
N THR A 108 -0.75 -20.27 5.66
CA THR A 108 -0.48 -18.84 5.47
C THR A 108 0.96 -18.50 5.83
N ASN A 109 1.37 -17.27 5.55
CA ASN A 109 2.70 -16.79 5.89
C ASN A 109 2.71 -16.13 7.29
N HIS A 110 3.90 -16.04 7.88
CA HIS A 110 4.10 -15.39 9.19
C HIS A 110 3.65 -13.91 9.22
N ALA A 111 3.67 -13.22 8.08
CA ALA A 111 3.24 -11.83 8.01
C ALA A 111 1.74 -11.68 8.26
N LEU A 112 0.90 -12.56 7.72
CA LEU A 112 -0.54 -12.54 7.97
C LEU A 112 -0.87 -12.89 9.42
N LEU A 113 -0.16 -13.86 10.01
CA LEU A 113 -0.28 -14.18 11.43
C LEU A 113 0.08 -12.97 12.32
N ALA A 114 1.16 -12.26 11.99
CA ALA A 114 1.56 -11.07 12.73
C ALA A 114 0.53 -9.93 12.63
N ILE A 115 -0.02 -9.69 11.43
CA ILE A 115 -1.07 -8.68 11.21
C ILE A 115 -2.31 -9.01 12.03
N ASP A 116 -2.77 -10.27 11.97
CA ASP A 116 -3.95 -10.75 12.70
C ASP A 116 -3.80 -10.54 14.22
N ALA A 117 -2.61 -10.82 14.77
CA ALA A 117 -2.30 -10.62 16.18
C ALA A 117 -2.16 -9.14 16.59
N ILE A 118 -1.64 -8.26 15.72
CA ILE A 118 -1.36 -6.85 16.07
C ILE A 118 -2.58 -5.94 15.83
N GLU A 119 -3.21 -6.05 14.66
CA GLU A 119 -4.26 -5.11 14.24
C GLU A 119 -5.62 -5.41 14.88
N GLY A 120 -5.79 -6.58 15.51
CA GLY A 120 -7.05 -7.00 16.14
C GLY A 120 -8.21 -7.14 15.14
N ALA A 121 -7.92 -7.10 13.84
CA ALA A 121 -8.85 -7.34 12.76
C ALA A 121 -8.70 -8.80 12.31
N PRO A 122 -9.78 -9.61 12.28
CA PRO A 122 -9.68 -11.03 11.93
C PRO A 122 -9.36 -11.17 10.44
N VAL A 123 -8.07 -11.28 10.13
CA VAL A 123 -7.54 -11.57 8.80
C VAL A 123 -7.59 -13.07 8.56
N LEU A 124 -7.34 -13.86 9.60
CA LEU A 124 -7.40 -15.31 9.58
C LEU A 124 -8.74 -15.81 10.14
N PRO A 125 -9.26 -16.95 9.64
CA PRO A 125 -10.39 -17.63 10.27
C PRO A 125 -10.09 -18.03 11.72
N SER A 126 -11.14 -18.20 12.52
CA SER A 126 -11.01 -18.76 13.87
C SER A 126 -10.39 -20.15 13.81
N HIS A 127 -9.39 -20.40 14.65
CA HIS A 127 -8.67 -21.66 14.69
C HIS A 127 -8.36 -22.03 16.15
N GLU A 128 -8.41 -23.32 16.47
CA GLU A 128 -8.07 -23.83 17.80
C GLU A 128 -6.59 -24.20 17.92
N VAL A 129 -5.95 -24.51 16.79
CA VAL A 129 -4.57 -24.97 16.71
C VAL A 129 -3.81 -24.11 15.71
N LEU A 130 -2.66 -23.59 16.13
CA LEU A 130 -1.71 -22.87 15.30
C LEU A 130 -0.39 -23.65 15.27
N ILE A 131 0.06 -24.02 14.07
CA ILE A 131 1.37 -24.64 13.85
C ILE A 131 2.27 -23.59 13.19
N VAL A 132 3.36 -23.24 13.85
CA VAL A 132 4.36 -22.32 13.31
C VAL A 132 5.54 -23.13 12.83
N ASP A 133 5.69 -23.22 11.51
CA ASP A 133 6.89 -23.78 10.90
C ASP A 133 8.01 -22.74 10.92
N GLU A 134 9.25 -23.18 11.10
CA GLU A 134 10.42 -22.29 11.20
C GLU A 134 10.24 -21.15 12.23
N ALA A 135 9.72 -21.49 13.41
CA ALA A 135 9.37 -20.53 14.46
C ALA A 135 10.51 -19.59 14.90
N HIS A 136 11.77 -19.92 14.58
CA HIS A 136 12.91 -19.05 14.80
C HIS A 136 12.83 -17.73 14.00
N GLU A 137 12.19 -17.74 12.83
CA GLU A 137 11.95 -16.54 12.01
C GLU A 137 10.74 -15.72 12.47
N LEU A 138 9.91 -16.25 13.38
CA LEU A 138 8.65 -15.60 13.74
C LEU A 138 8.87 -14.21 14.35
N VAL A 139 9.87 -14.07 15.23
CA VAL A 139 10.16 -12.81 15.92
C VAL A 139 10.52 -11.71 14.92
N SER A 140 11.40 -12.01 13.97
CA SER A 140 11.82 -11.03 12.95
C SER A 140 10.65 -10.62 12.05
N ARG A 141 9.80 -11.59 11.66
CA ARG A 141 8.60 -11.38 10.82
C ARG A 141 7.55 -10.51 11.53
N VAL A 142 7.27 -10.81 12.80
CA VAL A 142 6.31 -10.04 13.62
C VAL A 142 6.83 -8.63 13.86
N THR A 143 8.10 -8.50 14.21
CA THR A 143 8.75 -7.18 14.42
C THR A 143 8.70 -6.36 13.14
N GLY A 144 8.95 -6.98 11.98
CA GLY A 144 8.87 -6.32 10.68
C GLY A 144 7.48 -5.72 10.40
N VAL A 145 6.41 -6.46 10.69
CA VAL A 145 5.02 -5.95 10.54
C VAL A 145 4.71 -4.82 11.53
N ALA A 146 5.23 -4.90 12.76
CA ALA A 146 5.04 -3.86 13.79
C ALA A 146 5.88 -2.59 13.54
N THR A 147 6.92 -2.70 12.71
CA THR A 147 7.86 -1.62 12.40
C THR A 147 7.21 -0.59 11.48
N GLY A 148 7.27 0.67 11.89
CA GLY A 148 6.98 1.79 11.01
C GLY A 148 8.21 2.14 10.19
N GLU A 149 8.07 2.24 8.88
CA GLU A 149 9.12 2.74 8.00
C GLU A 149 8.73 4.11 7.47
N LEU A 150 9.70 5.02 7.39
CA LEU A 150 9.53 6.34 6.80
C LEU A 150 10.76 6.66 5.95
N THR A 151 10.57 6.72 4.63
CA THR A 151 11.65 7.06 3.68
C THR A 151 11.29 8.30 2.86
N PRO A 152 12.29 9.07 2.37
CA PRO A 152 12.02 10.22 1.50
C PRO A 152 11.17 9.85 0.28
N ALA A 153 11.42 8.69 -0.33
CA ALA A 153 10.64 8.19 -1.47
C ALA A 153 9.16 7.92 -1.12
N GLN A 154 8.88 7.36 0.06
CA GLN A 154 7.50 7.16 0.54
C GLN A 154 6.81 8.50 0.79
N VAL A 155 7.50 9.47 1.39
CA VAL A 155 6.98 10.80 1.67
C VAL A 155 6.66 11.56 0.37
N ASN A 156 7.62 11.63 -0.56
CA ASN A 156 7.44 12.30 -1.85
C ASN A 156 6.30 11.68 -2.67
N ARG A 157 6.12 10.35 -2.61
CA ARG A 157 4.96 9.69 -3.22
C ARG A 157 3.63 10.14 -2.60
N ALA A 158 3.57 10.28 -1.28
CA ALA A 158 2.35 10.74 -0.62
C ALA A 158 2.03 12.22 -0.93
N VAL A 159 3.04 13.07 -1.07
CA VAL A 159 2.85 14.46 -1.51
C VAL A 159 2.18 14.49 -2.87
N ARG A 160 2.74 13.78 -3.86
CA ARG A 160 2.20 13.73 -5.24
C ARG A 160 0.75 13.24 -5.27
N ARG A 161 0.47 12.13 -4.58
CA ARG A 161 -0.87 11.53 -4.49
C ARG A 161 -1.91 12.45 -3.84
N SER A 162 -1.51 13.33 -2.93
CA SER A 162 -2.43 14.19 -2.19
C SER A 162 -2.55 15.60 -2.76
N ALA A 163 -1.58 16.07 -3.55
CA ALA A 163 -1.51 17.45 -4.05
C ALA A 163 -2.79 17.91 -4.77
N LYS A 164 -3.37 17.08 -5.65
CA LYS A 164 -4.60 17.40 -6.38
C LYS A 164 -5.89 17.24 -5.56
N LEU A 165 -5.81 16.67 -4.35
CA LEU A 165 -6.98 16.33 -3.52
C LEU A 165 -7.22 17.33 -2.37
N VAL A 166 -6.27 18.24 -2.15
CA VAL A 166 -6.30 19.22 -1.06
C VAL A 166 -6.10 20.63 -1.60
N ASN A 167 -6.31 21.64 -0.75
CA ASN A 167 -6.00 23.02 -1.13
C ASN A 167 -4.48 23.25 -1.21
N GLU A 168 -4.08 24.25 -1.99
CA GLU A 168 -2.69 24.64 -2.24
C GLU A 168 -1.89 24.77 -0.94
N LYS A 169 -2.45 25.44 0.07
CA LYS A 169 -1.80 25.60 1.38
C LYS A 169 -1.44 24.27 2.06
N ALA A 170 -2.32 23.28 2.00
CA ALA A 170 -2.08 21.97 2.60
C ALA A 170 -1.07 21.14 1.78
N ALA A 171 -1.12 21.23 0.45
CA ALA A 171 -0.16 20.60 -0.44
C ALA A 171 1.25 21.17 -0.22
N ASP A 172 1.39 22.49 -0.20
CA ASP A 172 2.66 23.20 0.01
C ASP A 172 3.28 22.89 1.38
N ALA A 173 2.45 22.79 2.42
CA ALA A 173 2.91 22.44 3.76
C ALA A 173 3.51 21.03 3.79
N LEU A 174 2.87 20.05 3.13
CA LEU A 174 3.38 18.69 3.08
C LEU A 174 4.63 18.59 2.19
N GLN A 175 4.67 19.30 1.06
CA GLN A 175 5.86 19.38 0.19
C GLN A 175 7.05 19.99 0.94
N THR A 176 6.86 21.11 1.64
CA THR A 176 7.93 21.76 2.42
C THR A 176 8.45 20.84 3.52
N ALA A 177 7.57 20.12 4.22
CA ALA A 177 7.96 19.16 5.23
C ALA A 177 8.72 17.95 4.64
N ALA A 178 8.31 17.49 3.46
CA ALA A 178 8.98 16.41 2.72
C ALA A 178 10.42 16.79 2.36
N GLU A 179 10.62 17.98 1.79
CA GLU A 179 11.96 18.48 1.45
C GLU A 179 12.84 18.69 2.69
N GLY A 180 12.24 19.14 3.80
CA GLY A 180 12.94 19.24 5.09
C GLY A 180 13.44 17.90 5.59
N PHE A 181 12.59 16.88 5.55
CA PHE A 181 12.96 15.53 5.92
C PHE A 181 14.01 14.91 4.98
N GLU A 182 13.88 15.13 3.67
CA GLU A 182 14.83 14.64 2.67
C GLU A 182 16.24 15.19 2.92
N ARG A 183 16.38 16.50 3.18
CA ARG A 183 17.68 17.12 3.52
C ARG A 183 18.31 16.52 4.78
N VAL A 184 17.52 16.26 5.82
CA VAL A 184 18.02 15.61 7.04
C VAL A 184 18.50 14.19 6.72
N MET A 185 17.78 13.48 5.85
CA MET A 185 18.10 12.10 5.50
C MET A 185 19.33 11.97 4.58
N GLU A 186 19.61 12.95 3.73
CA GLU A 186 20.85 12.99 2.94
C GLU A 186 22.11 13.06 3.80
N LEU A 187 22.03 13.69 4.97
CA LEU A 187 23.13 13.85 5.91
C LEU A 187 23.19 12.75 6.97
N ALA A 188 22.13 11.93 7.06
CA ALA A 188 22.02 10.91 8.09
C ALA A 188 22.95 9.72 7.82
N LEU A 189 23.61 9.25 8.89
CA LEU A 189 24.38 8.02 8.85
C LEU A 189 23.54 6.84 9.33
N PRO A 190 23.67 5.64 8.71
CA PRO A 190 23.01 4.44 9.20
C PRO A 190 23.43 4.12 10.64
N GLY A 191 22.47 3.90 11.52
CA GLY A 191 22.75 3.56 12.91
C GLY A 191 21.50 3.45 13.77
N ARG A 192 21.66 2.91 14.97
CA ARG A 192 20.62 2.92 16.00
C ARG A 192 20.62 4.28 16.69
N LEU A 193 19.45 4.92 16.72
CA LEU A 193 19.23 6.12 17.51
C LEU A 193 18.84 5.72 18.94
N GLU A 194 19.57 6.24 19.93
CA GLU A 194 19.16 6.14 21.34
C GLU A 194 18.24 7.29 21.73
N GLU A 195 18.50 8.46 21.15
CA GLU A 195 17.69 9.67 21.24
C GLU A 195 17.49 10.23 19.83
N VAL A 196 16.35 10.87 19.58
CA VAL A 196 16.06 11.49 18.28
C VAL A 196 16.88 12.79 18.17
N PRO A 197 17.78 12.93 17.17
CA PRO A 197 18.51 14.18 16.96
C PRO A 197 17.57 15.36 16.73
N GLU A 198 17.92 16.55 17.21
CA GLU A 198 17.05 17.73 17.20
C GLU A 198 16.52 18.05 15.79
N ASP A 199 17.41 18.07 14.79
CA ASP A 199 17.05 18.32 13.39
C ASP A 199 16.08 17.28 12.82
N LEU A 200 16.26 16.01 13.19
CA LEU A 200 15.34 14.93 12.82
C LEU A 200 14.00 15.09 13.54
N GLY A 201 14.01 15.46 14.81
CA GLY A 201 12.81 15.76 15.59
C GLY A 201 11.98 16.86 14.95
N TYR A 202 12.60 17.98 14.57
CA TYR A 202 11.91 19.08 13.88
C TYR A 202 11.33 18.64 12.53
N ALA A 203 12.08 17.90 11.72
CA ALA A 203 11.60 17.40 10.44
C ALA A 203 10.40 16.43 10.60
N LEU A 204 10.46 15.53 11.57
CA LEU A 204 9.37 14.59 11.86
C LEU A 204 8.12 15.29 12.42
N MET A 205 8.29 16.30 13.29
CA MET A 205 7.17 17.11 13.77
C MET A 205 6.49 17.87 12.62
N ALA A 206 7.28 18.47 11.73
CA ALA A 206 6.75 19.15 10.54
C ALA A 206 5.99 18.17 9.63
N LEU A 207 6.53 16.98 9.37
CA LEU A 207 5.85 15.93 8.61
C LEU A 207 4.54 15.49 9.25
N ARG A 208 4.55 15.22 10.56
CA ARG A 208 3.35 14.83 11.31
C ARG A 208 2.25 15.88 11.19
N ASP A 209 2.58 17.15 11.45
CA ASP A 209 1.59 18.21 11.49
C ASP A 209 1.05 18.55 10.08
N ALA A 210 1.91 18.50 9.05
CA ALA A 210 1.48 18.64 7.65
C ALA A 210 0.62 17.45 7.20
N ALA A 211 1.00 16.21 7.53
CA ALA A 211 0.22 15.02 7.21
C ALA A 211 -1.16 15.05 7.86
N ARG A 212 -1.27 15.47 9.13
CA ARG A 212 -2.56 15.66 9.81
C ARG A 212 -3.47 16.67 9.10
N THR A 213 -2.87 17.75 8.59
CA THR A 213 -3.59 18.79 7.84
C THR A 213 -4.14 18.22 6.53
N VAL A 214 -3.33 17.46 5.80
CA VAL A 214 -3.71 16.78 4.56
C VAL A 214 -4.80 15.72 4.80
N ILE A 215 -4.67 14.88 5.84
CA ILE A 215 -5.70 13.90 6.24
C ILE A 215 -7.05 14.60 6.48
N SER A 216 -7.03 15.71 7.22
CA SER A 216 -8.23 16.48 7.53
C SER A 216 -8.85 17.09 6.26
N ALA A 217 -8.03 17.62 5.35
CA ALA A 217 -8.48 18.19 4.09
C ALA A 217 -9.08 17.13 3.15
N ILE A 218 -8.42 15.97 3.02
CA ILE A 218 -8.92 14.84 2.23
C ILE A 218 -10.27 14.35 2.76
N GLY A 219 -10.43 14.31 4.09
CA GLY A 219 -11.66 13.87 4.75
C GLY A 219 -12.83 14.87 4.68
N ALA A 220 -12.55 16.17 4.56
CA ALA A 220 -13.57 17.23 4.47
C ALA A 220 -14.25 17.27 3.09
N THR A 221 -13.53 16.94 2.03
CA THR A 221 -14.04 16.91 0.65
C THR A 221 -14.79 15.60 0.38
N ARG A 222 -16.01 15.46 0.92
CA ARG A 222 -16.91 14.34 0.63
C ARG A 222 -17.89 14.71 -0.49
N ASP A 223 -17.45 14.64 -1.74
CA ASP A 223 -18.41 14.49 -2.84
C ASP A 223 -18.65 12.99 -3.05
N LYS A 224 -19.89 12.54 -2.84
CA LYS A 224 -20.27 11.12 -2.89
C LYS A 224 -20.58 10.63 -4.31
N SER A 225 -20.39 11.48 -5.32
CA SER A 225 -20.96 11.29 -6.65
C SER A 225 -20.04 10.59 -7.65
N VAL A 226 -18.76 10.35 -7.34
CA VAL A 226 -17.81 9.71 -8.27
C VAL A 226 -17.10 8.53 -7.60
N GLU A 227 -17.31 7.31 -8.09
CA GLU A 227 -16.71 6.09 -7.54
C GLU A 227 -15.18 6.05 -7.70
N ASP A 228 -14.64 6.54 -8.83
CA ASP A 228 -13.19 6.57 -9.09
C ASP A 228 -12.43 7.57 -8.22
N GLU A 229 -13.04 8.71 -7.88
CA GLU A 229 -12.46 9.65 -6.91
C GLU A 229 -12.26 9.01 -5.54
N ASN A 230 -13.12 8.05 -5.15
CA ASN A 230 -12.98 7.38 -3.87
C ASN A 230 -11.73 6.50 -3.80
N ALA A 231 -11.27 5.97 -4.94
CA ALA A 231 -10.11 5.11 -4.98
C ALA A 231 -8.80 5.87 -4.80
N VAL A 232 -8.63 6.92 -5.61
CA VAL A 232 -7.49 7.84 -5.53
C VAL A 232 -7.43 8.47 -4.15
N ARG A 233 -8.59 8.94 -3.64
CA ARG A 233 -8.70 9.53 -2.30
C ARG A 233 -8.30 8.56 -1.19
N LYS A 234 -8.76 7.31 -1.25
CA LYS A 234 -8.42 6.31 -0.24
C LYS A 234 -6.93 5.97 -0.24
N GLN A 235 -6.32 5.84 -1.42
CA GLN A 235 -4.87 5.57 -1.53
C GLN A 235 -4.02 6.74 -1.04
N ALA A 236 -4.40 7.97 -1.38
CA ALA A 236 -3.73 9.17 -0.88
C ALA A 236 -3.85 9.26 0.65
N LEU A 237 -5.07 9.07 1.18
CA LEU A 237 -5.31 9.07 2.63
C LEU A 237 -4.46 8.02 3.34
N ALA A 238 -4.47 6.77 2.88
CA ALA A 238 -3.69 5.68 3.46
C ALA A 238 -2.17 5.94 3.44
N SER A 239 -1.67 6.59 2.37
CA SER A 239 -0.26 6.94 2.25
C SER A 239 0.14 8.01 3.28
N VAL A 240 -0.70 9.03 3.44
CA VAL A 240 -0.46 10.15 4.38
C VAL A 240 -0.68 9.72 5.84
N GLU A 241 -1.66 8.87 6.12
CA GLU A 241 -1.87 8.26 7.44
C GLU A 241 -0.66 7.44 7.89
N SER A 242 -0.05 6.67 6.99
CA SER A 242 1.18 5.94 7.29
C SER A 242 2.31 6.89 7.73
N ILE A 243 2.50 8.00 7.02
CA ILE A 243 3.51 9.02 7.38
C ILE A 243 3.21 9.63 8.73
N HIS A 244 1.96 10.07 8.95
CA HIS A 244 1.51 10.65 10.21
C HIS A 244 1.79 9.72 11.39
N CYS A 245 1.34 8.47 11.31
CA CYS A 245 1.47 7.49 12.39
C CYS A 245 2.93 7.18 12.71
N VAL A 246 3.80 7.02 11.71
CA VAL A 246 5.22 6.73 11.95
C VAL A 246 5.94 7.95 12.55
N ALA A 247 5.70 9.15 12.01
CA ALA A 247 6.30 10.38 12.54
C ALA A 247 5.80 10.70 13.97
N GLU A 248 4.51 10.46 14.25
CA GLU A 248 3.95 10.61 15.59
C GLU A 248 4.58 9.63 16.58
N ARG A 249 4.68 8.35 16.23
CA ARG A 249 5.33 7.33 17.07
C ARG A 249 6.78 7.67 17.43
N ILE A 250 7.55 8.22 16.49
CA ILE A 250 8.94 8.59 16.74
C ILE A 250 9.04 9.86 17.61
N THR A 251 8.14 10.83 17.42
CA THR A 251 8.17 12.11 18.14
C THR A 251 7.54 12.08 19.54
N GLN A 252 6.72 11.08 19.84
CA GLN A 252 6.12 10.86 21.17
C GLN A 252 6.87 9.81 22.01
N GLY A 253 7.88 9.16 21.41
CA GLY A 253 8.71 8.13 22.05
C GLY A 253 9.66 8.67 23.11
#